data_AF-U7V1H8-F1
#
_entry.id   AF-U7V1H8-F1
#
_cell.length_a   1.000
_cell.length_b   1.000
_cell.length_c   1.000
_cell.angle_alpha   90.00
_cell.angle_beta   90.00
_cell.angle_gamma   90.00
#
_symmetry.space_group_name_H-M   'P 1'
#
loop_
_entity.id
_entity.type
_entity.pdbx_description
1 polymer ?
#
loop_
_entity_poly.entity_id
_entity_poly.type
_entity_poly.pdbx_seq_one_letter_code
_entity_poly.pdbx_strand_id
1 'polypeptide(L)' 'KEQLTIIKKEVTKVIEKQYKLYTAIINKIKIDAKISIKTYEELQGKELRFIENYYNELLFPILIPMEIDTFRPFPHL' A
#
# COMPACT_ATOMS: atom_id res chain seq x y z
N LYS A 1 3.67 29.03 -13.83
CA LYS A 1 3.78 28.27 -12.55
C LYS A 1 2.46 28.25 -11.76
N GLU A 2 1.57 29.24 -11.90
CA GLU A 2 0.29 29.30 -11.16
C GLU A 2 -0.67 28.14 -11.46
N GLN A 3 -0.75 27.70 -12.71
CA GLN A 3 -1.59 26.57 -13.11
C GLN A 3 -1.23 25.28 -12.34
N LEU A 4 0.07 24.99 -12.16
CA LEU A 4 0.52 23.81 -11.41
C LEU A 4 0.11 23.88 -9.95
N THR A 5 0.13 25.07 -9.34
CA THR A 5 -0.30 25.26 -7.95
C THR A 5 -1.81 25.00 -7.80
N ILE A 6 -2.61 25.48 -8.75
CA ILE A 6 -4.07 25.26 -8.75
C ILE A 6 -4.38 23.78 -8.97
N ILE A 7 -3.73 23.14 -9.95
CA ILE A 7 -3.89 21.70 -10.20
C ILE A 7 -3.50 20.90 -8.96
N LYS A 8 -2.35 21.19 -8.34
CA LYS A 8 -1.92 20.52 -7.12
C LYS A 8 -2.97 20.64 -6.02
N LYS A 9 -3.52 21.84 -5.80
CA LYS A 9 -4.56 22.07 -4.79
C LYS A 9 -5.80 21.23 -5.03
N GLU A 10 -6.30 21.17 -6.26
CA GLU A 10 -7.48 20.37 -6.58
C GLU A 10 -7.20 18.86 -6.50
N VAL A 11 -6.03 18.41 -6.96
CA VAL A 11 -5.59 17.01 -6.83
C VAL A 11 -5.48 16.60 -5.36
N THR A 12 -4.87 17.43 -4.50
CA THR A 12 -4.79 17.15 -3.06
C THR A 12 -6.18 16.96 -2.45
N LYS A 13 -7.15 17.83 -2.75
CA LYS A 13 -8.53 17.67 -2.27
C LYS A 13 -9.18 16.36 -2.73
N VAL A 14 -8.95 15.98 -3.99
CA VAL A 14 -9.45 14.72 -4.54
C VAL A 14 -8.83 13.53 -3.79
N ILE A 15 -7.52 13.54 -3.58
CA ILE A 15 -6.79 12.50 -2.84
C ILE A 15 -7.33 12.39 -1.40
N GLU A 16 -7.49 13.51 -0.70
CA GLU A 16 -8.07 13.51 0.65
C GLU A 16 -9.47 12.89 0.69
N LYS A 17 -10.32 13.21 -0.29
CA LYS A 17 -11.65 12.62 -0.42
C LYS A 17 -11.58 11.11 -0.68
N GLN A 18 -10.66 10.67 -1.54
CA GLN A 18 -10.46 9.25 -1.82
C GLN A 18 -10.05 8.48 -0.57
N TYR A 19 -9.09 8.98 0.22
CA TYR A 19 -8.67 8.34 1.47
C TYR A 19 -9.82 8.26 2.49
N LYS A 20 -10.60 9.35 2.64
CA LYS A 20 -11.78 9.34 3.54
C LYS A 20 -12.81 8.29 3.11
N LEU A 21 -13.11 8.21 1.82
CA LEU A 21 -14.03 7.22 1.28
C LEU A 21 -13.51 5.79 1.43
N TYR A 22 -12.22 5.56 1.13
CA TYR A 22 -11.57 4.26 1.32
C TYR A 22 -11.72 3.76 2.75
N THR A 23 -11.35 4.59 3.74
CA THR A 23 -11.48 4.22 5.16
C THR A 23 -12.93 3.94 5.55
N ALA A 24 -13.89 4.75 5.09
CA ALA A 24 -15.30 4.54 5.36
C ALA A 24 -15.82 3.21 4.77
N ILE A 25 -15.44 2.89 3.53
CA ILE A 25 -15.83 1.66 2.85
C ILE A 25 -15.24 0.44 3.56
N ILE A 26 -13.93 0.45 3.87
CA ILE A 26 -13.28 -0.67 4.56
C ILE A 26 -13.90 -0.89 5.94
N ASN A 27 -14.20 0.18 6.70
CA ASN A 27 -14.89 0.05 7.98
C ASN A 27 -16.29 -0.53 7.83
N LYS A 28 -17.05 -0.11 6.81
CA LYS A 28 -18.37 -0.67 6.53
C LYS A 28 -18.28 -2.17 6.20
N ILE A 29 -17.35 -2.58 5.33
CA ILE A 29 -17.12 -3.99 4.99
C ILE A 29 -16.73 -4.79 6.24
N LYS A 30 -15.89 -4.22 7.11
CA LYS A 30 -15.50 -4.87 8.37
C LYS A 30 -16.68 -5.11 9.30
N ILE A 31 -17.59 -4.14 9.42
CA ILE A 31 -18.77 -4.27 10.29
C ILE A 31 -19.81 -5.21 9.66
N ASP A 32 -20.16 -4.99 8.39
CA ASP A 32 -21.28 -5.66 7.73
C ASP A 32 -20.93 -7.11 7.31
N ALA A 33 -19.74 -7.32 6.77
CA ALA A 33 -19.30 -8.60 6.21
C ALA A 33 -18.27 -9.34 7.09
N LYS A 34 -17.79 -8.72 8.18
CA LYS A 34 -16.70 -9.26 9.02
C LYS A 34 -15.41 -9.56 8.24
N ILE A 35 -15.17 -8.83 7.15
CA ILE A 35 -13.96 -8.93 6.33
C ILE A 35 -13.08 -7.72 6.62
N SER A 36 -11.80 -7.96 6.89
CA SER A 36 -10.82 -6.89 7.14
C SER A 36 -9.49 -7.18 6.47
N ILE A 37 -8.85 -6.11 6.01
CA ILE A 37 -7.43 -6.14 5.62
C ILE A 37 -6.62 -6.03 6.91
N LYS A 38 -5.74 -6.99 7.16
CA LYS A 38 -4.84 -7.01 8.33
C LYS A 38 -3.46 -6.51 7.94
N THR A 39 -2.80 -5.78 8.83
CA THR A 39 -1.36 -5.55 8.75
C THR A 39 -0.61 -6.80 9.16
N TYR A 40 0.68 -6.85 8.86
CA TYR A 40 1.53 -7.97 9.26
C TYR A 40 1.56 -8.15 10.79
N GLU A 41 1.55 -7.05 11.56
CA GLU A 41 1.57 -7.12 13.03
C GLU A 41 0.27 -7.69 13.63
N GLU A 42 -0.83 -7.66 12.88
CA GLU A 42 -2.13 -8.20 13.31
C GLU A 42 -2.27 -9.71 13.07
N LEU A 43 -1.29 -10.34 12.40
CA LEU A 43 -1.31 -11.76 12.07
C LEU A 43 -0.78 -12.62 13.21
N GLN A 44 -1.41 -13.78 13.44
CA GLN A 44 -0.99 -14.68 14.52
C GLN A 44 -1.03 -16.15 14.11
N GLY A 45 -0.10 -16.93 14.67
CA GLY A 45 -0.07 -18.39 14.56
C GLY A 45 -0.06 -18.88 13.10
N LYS A 46 -1.18 -19.48 12.67
CA LYS A 46 -1.32 -20.07 11.34
C LYS A 46 -1.28 -19.04 10.21
N GLU A 47 -1.80 -17.83 10.45
CA GLU A 47 -1.81 -16.75 9.45
C GLU A 47 -0.37 -16.28 9.17
N LEU A 48 0.41 -16.10 10.23
CA LEU A 48 1.81 -15.70 10.13
C LEU A 48 2.62 -16.76 9.38
N ARG A 49 2.50 -18.03 9.77
CA ARG A 49 3.17 -19.15 9.10
C ARG A 49 2.79 -19.27 7.63
N PHE A 50 1.53 -19.00 7.28
CA PHE A 50 1.08 -18.99 5.89
C PHE A 50 1.77 -17.88 5.09
N ILE A 51 1.80 -16.64 5.60
CA ILE A 51 2.47 -15.53 4.92
C ILE A 51 3.99 -15.75 4.82
N GLU A 52 4.63 -16.29 5.86
CA GLU A 52 6.06 -16.62 5.83
C GLU A 52 6.38 -17.65 4.73
N ASN A 53 5.59 -18.71 4.64
CA ASN A 53 5.77 -19.70 3.58
C ASN A 53 5.53 -19.08 2.20
N TYR A 54 4.44 -18.32 2.04
CA TYR A 54 4.11 -17.63 0.80
C TYR A 54 5.23 -16.66 0.37
N TYR A 55 5.80 -15.93 1.32
CA TYR A 55 6.93 -15.05 1.07
C TYR A 55 8.14 -15.82 0.58
N ASN A 56 8.57 -16.86 1.31
CA ASN A 56 9.79 -17.60 0.98
C ASN A 56 9.68 -18.41 -0.33
N GLU A 57 8.52 -19.00 -0.59
CA GLU A 57 8.33 -19.91 -1.73
C GLU A 57 7.99 -19.17 -3.03
N LEU A 58 7.27 -18.05 -2.95
CA LEU A 58 6.72 -17.39 -4.14
C LEU A 58 7.22 -15.96 -4.34
N LEU A 59 7.30 -15.14 -3.29
CA LEU A 59 7.68 -13.73 -3.43
C LEU A 59 9.20 -13.54 -3.47
N PHE A 60 9.93 -14.13 -2.51
CA PHE A 60 11.37 -13.96 -2.38
C PHE A 60 12.14 -14.31 -3.66
N PRO A 61 11.83 -15.40 -4.39
CA PRO A 61 12.55 -15.74 -5.62
C PRO A 61 12.39 -14.73 -6.76
N ILE A 62 11.30 -13.95 -6.77
CA ILE A 62 11.03 -12.96 -7.82
C ILE A 62 11.37 -11.53 -7.40
N LEU A 63 11.61 -11.29 -6.10
CA LEU A 63 12.04 -9.99 -5.60
C LEU A 63 13.52 -9.81 -5.91
N ILE A 64 13.81 -8.86 -6.81
CA ILE A 64 15.18 -8.43 -7.06
C ILE A 64 15.45 -7.27 -6.09
N PRO A 65 16.29 -7.47 -5.06
CA PRO A 65 16.67 -6.37 -4.19
C PRO A 65 17.42 -5.34 -5.03
N MET A 66 16.84 -4.16 -5.19
CA MET A 66 17.55 -3.04 -5.79
C MET A 66 18.35 -2.35 -4.69
N GLU A 67 19.67 -2.44 -4.77
CA GLU A 67 20.53 -1.52 -4.05
C GLU A 67 20.35 -0.13 -4.64
N ILE A 68 20.10 0.86 -3.78
CA ILE A 68 20.03 2.27 -4.18
C ILE A 68 21.47 2.71 -4.46
N ASP A 69 21.92 2.55 -5.70
CA ASP A 69 23.19 3.10 -6.17
C ASP A 69 23.02 4.60 -6.41
N THR A 70 23.55 5.42 -5.50
CA THR A 70 23.49 6.89 -5.59
C THR A 70 24.21 7.45 -6.83
N PHE A 71 25.05 6.65 -7.50
CA PHE A 71 25.74 7.02 -8.75
C PHE A 71 25.00 6.61 -10.01
N ARG A 72 23.95 5.77 -9.89
CA ARG A 72 23.02 5.46 -10.99
C ARG A 72 21.67 6.09 -10.65
N PRO A 73 21.31 7.25 -11.26
CA PRO A 73 19.99 7.81 -11.04
C PRO A 73 18.95 6.74 -11.37
N PHE A 74 18.07 6.47 -10.41
CA PHE A 74 16.98 5.51 -10.56
C PHE A 74 16.26 5.77 -11.89
N PRO A 75 15.93 4.74 -12.68
CA PRO A 75 15.29 4.96 -13.98
C PRO A 75 13.89 5.51 -13.73
N HIS A 76 13.79 6.84 -13.73
CA HIS A 76 12.58 7.66 -13.84
C HIS A 76 11.51 7.38 -12.78
N LEU A 77 11.45 8.26 -11.77
CA LEU A 77 10.23 8.58 -11.02
C LEU A 77 9.74 9.97 -11.43
#